data_AF-A0A1B7VYX7-F1
#
_entry.id   AF-A0A1B7VYX7-F1
#
_cell.length_a   1.000
_cell.length_b   1.000
_cell.length_c   1.000
_cell.angle_alpha   90.00
_cell.angle_beta   90.00
_cell.angle_gamma   90.00
#
_symmetry.space_group_name_H-M   'P 1'
#
loop_
_entity.id
_entity.type
_entity.pdbx_description
1 polymer ?
#
loop_
_entity_poly.entity_id
_entity_poly.type
_entity_poly.pdbx_seq_one_letter_code
_entity_poly.pdbx_strand_id
1 'polypeptide(L)' 'MVHEQFAEEPLNLEVEINSCNQLTNLANQAVSLGLILGHGYHGGKYEILHWKKALLMSTVEAESYLQELIENNGG' A
#
# COMPACT_ATOMS: atom_id res chain seq x y z
N MET A 1 -25.13 -8.78 -35.03
CA MET A 1 -24.05 -9.38 -35.85
C MET A 1 -23.51 -8.23 -36.69
N VAL A 2 -22.33 -7.65 -36.49
CA VAL A 2 -21.03 -8.05 -35.89
C VAL A 2 -20.43 -6.80 -35.17
N HIS A 3 -20.04 -6.92 -33.89
CA HIS A 3 -18.64 -6.91 -33.39
C HIS A 3 -17.75 -5.76 -33.89
N GLU A 4 -17.42 -4.82 -33.00
CA GLU A 4 -16.11 -4.17 -33.01
C GLU A 4 -15.64 -3.95 -31.57
N GLN A 5 -14.37 -4.28 -31.34
CA GLN A 5 -13.77 -4.70 -30.09
C GLN A 5 -13.24 -3.51 -29.28
N PHE A 6 -13.72 -3.35 -28.04
CA PHE A 6 -12.97 -2.65 -26.99
C PHE A 6 -12.36 -3.72 -26.09
N ALA A 7 -11.16 -4.16 -26.42
CA ALA A 7 -10.47 -5.24 -25.71
C ALA A 7 -9.08 -4.81 -25.26
N GLU A 8 -8.96 -3.64 -24.63
CA GLU A 8 -7.84 -3.22 -23.79
C GLU A 8 -8.53 -2.32 -22.75
N GLU A 9 -8.72 -2.63 -21.46
CA GLU A 9 -7.70 -2.79 -20.41
C GLU A 9 -8.30 -3.42 -19.11
N PRO A 10 -8.60 -4.73 -19.04
CA PRO A 10 -8.96 -5.35 -17.75
C PRO A 10 -7.75 -5.72 -16.88
N LEU A 11 -6.55 -5.84 -17.48
CA LEU A 11 -5.35 -6.33 -16.80
C LEU A 11 -4.74 -5.32 -15.79
N ASN A 12 -4.82 -4.01 -16.06
CA ASN A 12 -4.23 -3.00 -15.18
C ASN A 12 -5.02 -2.81 -13.89
N LEU A 13 -6.36 -2.88 -13.98
CA LEU A 13 -7.23 -2.66 -12.82
C LEU A 13 -7.08 -3.77 -11.77
N GLU A 14 -6.93 -5.03 -12.19
CA GLU A 14 -6.70 -6.15 -11.26
C GLU A 14 -5.35 -6.04 -10.55
N VAL A 15 -4.30 -5.58 -11.25
CA VAL A 15 -2.97 -5.33 -10.66
C VAL A 15 -3.01 -4.16 -9.68
N GLU A 16 -3.74 -3.08 -9.99
CA GLU A 16 -3.93 -1.94 -9.10
C GLU A 16 -4.73 -2.31 -7.84
N ILE A 17 -5.79 -3.10 -7.98
CA ILE A 17 -6.58 -3.62 -6.85
C ILE A 17 -5.71 -4.54 -5.97
N ASN A 18 -4.92 -5.43 -6.57
CA ASN A 18 -4.03 -6.33 -5.82
C ASN A 18 -2.91 -5.59 -5.08
N SER A 19 -2.31 -4.57 -5.71
CA SER A 19 -1.25 -3.75 -5.08
C SER A 19 -1.80 -2.92 -3.91
N CYS A 20 -3.00 -2.36 -4.05
CA CYS A 20 -3.67 -1.64 -2.96
C CYS A 20 -3.97 -2.56 -1.77
N ASN A 21 -4.32 -3.83 -2.06
CA ASN A 21 -4.51 -4.85 -1.03
C ASN A 21 -3.20 -5.22 -0.32
N GLN A 22 -2.08 -5.33 -1.04
CA GLN A 22 -0.78 -5.66 -0.45
C GLN A 22 -0.28 -4.57 0.52
N LEU A 23 -0.27 -3.31 0.07
CA LEU A 23 0.14 -2.18 0.91
C LEU A 23 -0.74 -2.07 2.17
N THR A 24 -2.05 -2.19 2.00
CA THR A 24 -3.00 -2.15 3.12
C THR A 24 -2.76 -3.29 4.11
N ASN A 25 -2.48 -4.50 3.63
CA ASN A 25 -2.18 -5.66 4.48
C ASN A 25 -0.89 -5.48 5.27
N LEU A 26 0.19 -5.02 4.63
CA LEU A 26 1.46 -4.71 5.30
C LEU A 26 1.26 -3.64 6.37
N ALA A 27 0.54 -2.57 6.05
CA ALA A 27 0.31 -1.49 6.99
C ALA A 27 -0.54 -1.95 8.19
N ASN A 28 -1.57 -2.77 7.96
CA ASN A 28 -2.36 -3.38 9.03
C ASN A 28 -1.52 -4.32 9.90
N GLN A 29 -0.63 -5.12 9.30
CA GLN A 29 0.30 -5.96 10.04
C GLN A 29 1.24 -5.12 10.91
N ALA A 30 1.82 -4.06 10.36
CA ALA A 30 2.68 -3.13 11.11
C ALA A 30 1.94 -2.47 12.29
N VAL A 31 0.66 -2.09 12.11
CA VAL A 31 -0.19 -1.62 13.23
C VAL A 31 -0.36 -2.70 14.28
N SER A 32 -0.68 -3.94 13.88
CA SER A 32 -0.91 -5.05 14.82
C SER A 32 0.33 -5.42 15.64
N LEU A 33 1.52 -5.27 15.05
CA LEU A 33 2.80 -5.47 15.72
C LEU A 33 3.23 -4.27 16.58
N GLY A 34 2.45 -3.18 16.58
CA GLY A 34 2.82 -1.95 17.27
C GLY A 34 4.05 -1.28 16.66
N LEU A 35 4.34 -1.51 15.38
CA LEU A 35 5.45 -0.95 14.59
C LEU A 35 5.08 0.34 13.85
N ILE A 36 3.78 0.67 13.75
CA ILE A 36 3.25 1.99 13.39
C ILE A 36 1.98 2.27 14.20
N LEU A 37 1.62 3.55 14.35
CA LEU A 37 0.39 3.98 15.02
C LEU A 37 -0.83 3.96 14.10
N GLY A 38 -0.62 4.09 12.78
CA GLY A 38 -1.69 4.14 11.79
C GLY A 38 -1.15 4.48 10.40
N HIS A 39 -2.04 4.38 9.41
CA HIS A 39 -1.74 4.64 8.00
C HIS A 39 -2.97 5.17 7.26
N GLY A 40 -2.75 5.79 6.11
CA GLY A 40 -3.82 6.30 5.24
C GLY A 40 -3.30 7.04 4.02
N TYR A 41 -4.19 7.68 3.27
CA TYR A 41 -3.81 8.58 2.17
C TYR A 41 -4.07 10.04 2.55
N HIS A 42 -3.05 10.88 2.41
CA HIS A 42 -3.12 12.32 2.65
C HIS A 42 -2.42 13.08 1.52
N GLY A 43 -3.13 14.02 0.88
CA GLY A 43 -2.55 14.87 -0.16
C GLY A 43 -1.99 14.12 -1.39
N GLY A 44 -2.57 12.97 -1.74
CA GLY A 44 -2.12 12.13 -2.86
C GLY A 44 -0.88 11.27 -2.55
N LYS A 45 -0.42 11.27 -1.30
CA LYS A 45 0.66 10.42 -0.80
C LYS A 45 0.13 9.45 0.24
N TYR A 46 0.83 8.34 0.41
CA TYR A 46 0.59 7.44 1.51
C TYR A 46 1.23 8.01 2.77
N GLU A 47 0.46 8.06 3.84
CA GLU A 47 0.86 8.54 5.15
C GLU A 47 1.05 7.37 6.09
N ILE A 48 2.20 7.34 6.76
CA ILE A 48 2.51 6.38 7.82
C ILE A 48 2.77 7.17 9.11
N LEU A 49 1.95 6.91 10.13
CA LEU A 49 2.10 7.50 11.45
C LEU A 49 3.06 6.65 12.27
N HIS A 50 4.32 7.08 12.32
CA HIS A 50 5.38 6.41 13.06
C HIS A 50 5.79 7.27 14.26
N TRP A 51 5.20 7.01 15.43
CA TRP A 51 5.48 7.70 16.71
C TRP A 51 5.25 9.21 16.56
N LYS A 52 6.19 10.06 16.96
CA LYS A 52 6.04 11.52 16.90
C LYS A 52 6.26 12.10 15.50
N LYS A 53 6.22 11.28 14.44
CA LYS A 53 6.40 11.72 13.05
C LYS A 53 5.39 11.05 12.11
N ALA A 54 4.92 11.81 11.13
CA ALA A 54 4.21 11.30 9.97
C ALA A 54 5.17 11.27 8.79
N LEU A 55 5.24 10.14 8.09
CA LEU A 55 6.02 9.97 6.88
C LEU A 55 5.06 10.01 5.69
N LEU A 56 5.29 10.91 4.73
CA LEU A 56 4.52 11.02 3.50
C LEU A 56 5.38 10.55 2.33
N MET A 57 4.95 9.47 1.68
CA MET A 57 5.70 8.84 0.60
C MET A 57 4.77 8.29 -0.48
N SER A 58 5.33 7.89 -1.62
CA SER A 58 4.57 7.16 -2.65
C SER A 58 4.16 5.78 -2.14
N THR A 59 3.20 5.15 -2.83
CA THR A 59 2.74 3.79 -2.49
C THR A 59 3.85 2.76 -2.54
N VAL A 60 4.73 2.85 -3.55
CA VAL A 60 5.88 1.96 -3.73
C VAL A 60 6.90 2.13 -2.60
N GLU A 61 7.20 3.37 -2.21
CA GLU A 61 8.08 3.66 -1.08
C GLU A 61 7.48 3.14 0.23
N ALA A 62 6.17 3.31 0.43
CA ALA A 62 5.46 2.83 1.62
C ALA A 62 5.49 1.30 1.73
N GLU A 63 5.30 0.60 0.62
CA GLU A 63 5.33 -0.86 0.57
C GLU A 63 6.70 -1.38 0.98
N SER A 64 7.77 -0.87 0.35
CA SER A 64 9.15 -1.26 0.69
C SER A 64 9.50 -0.92 2.14
N TYR A 65 9.12 0.27 2.60
CA TYR A 65 9.35 0.69 3.98
C TYR A 65 8.66 -0.23 5.01
N LEU A 66 7.39 -0.58 4.78
CA LEU A 66 6.62 -1.44 5.70
C LEU A 66 7.13 -2.88 5.69
N GLN A 67 7.49 -3.39 4.51
CA GLN A 67 8.13 -4.71 4.37
C GLN A 67 9.42 -4.77 5.20
N GLU A 68 10.34 -3.84 5.00
CA GLU A 68 11.60 -3.77 5.76
C GLU A 68 11.36 -3.57 7.25
N LEU A 69 10.39 -2.74 7.63
CA LEU A 69 10.07 -2.48 9.03
C LEU A 69 9.59 -3.75 9.74
N ILE A 70 8.73 -4.53 9.09
CA ILE A 70 8.21 -5.80 9.62
C ILE A 70 9.32 -6.85 9.66
N GLU A 71 10.12 -6.99 8.61
CA GLU A 71 11.21 -7.98 8.57
C GLU A 71 12.27 -7.72 9.65
N ASN A 72 12.57 -6.45 9.95
CA ASN A 72 13.58 -6.08 10.94
C ASN A 72 13.09 -6.09 12.41
N ASN A 73 11.77 -6.11 12.66
CA ASN A 73 11.22 -5.92 14.01
C ASN A 73 10.05 -6.87 14.36
N GLY A 74 9.54 -7.65 13.41
CA GLY A 74 8.40 -8.56 13.57
C GLY A 74 8.77 -9.99 13.95
N GLY A 75 10.04 -10.24 14.32
CA GLY A 75 10.57 -11.53 14.76
C GLY A 75 11.17 -11.46 16.17
#